data_AF-A0A7S1R196-F1
#
_entry.id   AF-A0A7S1R196-F1
#
_cell.length_a   1.000
_cell.length_b   1.000
_cell.length_c   1.000
_cell.angle_alpha   90.00
_cell.angle_beta   90.00
_cell.angle_gamma   90.00
#
_symmetry.space_group_name_H-M   'P 1'
#
loop_
_entity.id
_entity.type
_entity.pdbx_description
1 polymer ?
#
loop_
_entity_poly.entity_id
_entity_poly.type
_entity_poly.pdbx_seq_one_letter_code
_entity_poly.pdbx_strand_id
1 'polypeptide(L)'
;EEQKGNLLPKIASGELRLQAFGVSEPNSGTDTLSLETLARPSADGSGWLVTGQKMWTSRAEHSDLMLLLARTGAAGTPRAKALSTFLVDMQAAKADGTMTIRPIDAMINHSTCEVFFDEVRVPRDCLVGSAGDGLKNVLSGMNAERILIAAECIGDGRFFIDRAVNYAKSRKVFGRP
;
A
#
# COMPACT_ATOMS: atom_id res chain seq x y z
N GLU A 1 6.67 -1.96 19.72
CA GLU A 1 6.24 -0.82 20.57
C GLU A 1 7.00 0.47 20.24
N GLU A 2 8.32 0.47 20.13
CA GLU A 2 9.10 1.68 19.76
C GLU A 2 8.66 2.33 18.44
N GLN A 3 8.63 1.57 17.33
CA GLN A 3 8.11 2.06 16.04
C GLN A 3 6.71 2.68 16.18
N LYS A 4 5.82 2.04 16.96
CA LYS A 4 4.45 2.51 17.16
C LYS A 4 4.42 3.85 17.91
N GLY A 5 5.19 3.96 18.99
CA GLY A 5 5.27 5.17 19.80
C GLY A 5 5.80 6.38 19.02
N ASN A 6 6.76 6.14 18.12
CA ASN A 6 7.37 7.21 17.33
C ASN A 6 6.53 7.62 16.12
N LEU A 7 5.88 6.66 15.44
CA LEU A 7 5.23 6.89 14.15
C LEU A 7 3.73 7.14 14.25
N LEU A 8 3.00 6.37 15.08
CA LEU A 8 1.53 6.43 15.08
C LEU A 8 0.96 7.81 15.49
N PRO A 9 1.52 8.55 16.47
CA PRO A 9 1.03 9.89 16.78
C PRO A 9 1.19 10.88 15.62
N LYS A 10 2.29 10.76 14.85
CA LYS A 10 2.56 11.61 13.68
C LYS A 10 1.65 11.25 12.50
N ILE A 11 1.37 9.97 12.32
CA ILE A 11 0.41 9.50 11.31
C ILE A 11 -1.00 9.95 11.67
N ALA A 12 -1.41 9.83 12.94
CA ALA A 12 -2.73 10.23 13.40
C ALA A 12 -2.98 11.74 13.30
N SER A 13 -1.95 12.56 13.51
CA SER A 13 -2.04 14.01 13.34
C SER A 13 -1.92 14.48 11.88
N GLY A 14 -1.44 13.61 10.98
CA GLY A 14 -1.19 13.95 9.57
C GLY A 14 0.14 14.66 9.31
N GLU A 15 1.01 14.83 10.32
CA GLU A 15 2.40 15.28 10.15
C GLU A 15 3.17 14.34 9.22
N LEU A 16 2.90 13.04 9.33
CA LEU A 16 3.55 11.99 8.56
C LEU A 16 2.51 11.19 7.77
N ARG A 17 2.66 11.10 6.45
CA ARG A 17 1.68 10.42 5.59
C ARG A 17 2.10 8.98 5.28
N LEU A 18 1.34 8.02 5.80
CA LEU A 18 1.43 6.60 5.46
C LEU A 18 0.14 6.16 4.76
N GLN A 19 0.06 6.39 3.45
CA GLN A 19 -1.11 6.02 2.62
C GLN A 19 -0.73 5.03 1.49
N ALA A 20 0.56 4.89 1.20
CA ALA A 20 1.07 3.99 0.17
C ALA A 20 1.29 2.58 0.73
N PHE A 21 0.71 1.59 0.04
CA PHE A 21 0.88 0.17 0.35
C PHE A 21 1.37 -0.59 -0.88
N GLY A 22 2.66 -0.94 -0.89
CA GLY A 22 3.32 -1.63 -1.99
C GLY A 22 3.21 -3.15 -1.87
N VAL A 23 2.14 -3.72 -2.43
CA VAL A 23 1.91 -5.18 -2.46
C VAL A 23 1.95 -5.72 -3.88
N SER A 24 0.99 -5.29 -4.71
CA SER A 24 0.82 -5.78 -6.08
C SER A 24 1.99 -5.40 -6.99
N GLU A 25 2.27 -6.28 -7.94
CA GLU A 25 3.31 -6.14 -8.96
C GLU A 25 2.70 -6.42 -10.34
N PRO A 26 3.36 -6.02 -11.44
CA PRO A 26 2.85 -6.28 -12.79
C PRO A 26 2.50 -7.76 -13.04
N ASN A 27 3.28 -8.68 -12.46
CA ASN A 27 3.09 -10.13 -12.61
C ASN A 27 2.42 -10.80 -11.40
N SER A 28 2.05 -10.05 -10.35
CA SER A 28 1.51 -10.60 -9.10
C SER A 28 0.43 -9.68 -8.50
N GLY A 29 -0.83 -10.08 -8.68
CA GLY A 29 -1.99 -9.49 -8.01
C GLY A 29 -2.55 -10.44 -6.95
N THR A 30 -3.49 -11.29 -7.38
CA THR A 30 -4.13 -12.31 -6.54
C THR A 30 -3.14 -13.36 -6.01
N ASP A 31 -2.17 -13.77 -6.84
CA ASP A 31 -1.09 -14.67 -6.42
C ASP A 31 0.07 -13.88 -5.76
N THR A 32 -0.21 -13.27 -4.61
CA THR A 32 0.75 -12.44 -3.86
C THR A 32 2.01 -13.20 -3.44
N LEU A 33 1.94 -14.53 -3.33
CA LEU A 33 3.10 -15.37 -2.97
C LEU A 33 4.18 -15.39 -4.05
N SER A 34 3.84 -15.04 -5.28
CA SER A 34 4.73 -15.02 -6.44
C SER A 34 5.40 -13.67 -6.68
N LEU A 35 5.23 -12.69 -5.79
CA LEU A 35 5.91 -11.39 -5.90
C LEU A 35 7.44 -11.54 -5.98
N GLU A 36 8.09 -10.67 -6.73
CA GLU A 36 9.50 -10.73 -7.09
C GLU A 36 10.33 -9.60 -6.47
N THR A 37 9.71 -8.51 -5.99
CA THR A 37 10.44 -7.44 -5.28
C THR A 37 11.29 -8.03 -4.16
N LEU A 38 12.60 -7.84 -4.25
CA LEU A 38 13.59 -8.50 -3.41
C LEU A 38 14.19 -7.52 -2.41
N ALA A 39 14.21 -7.89 -1.13
CA ALA A 39 14.91 -7.20 -0.07
C ALA A 39 16.10 -8.06 0.39
N ARG A 40 17.28 -7.82 -0.18
CA ARG A 40 18.51 -8.55 0.17
C ARG A 40 19.20 -7.88 1.37
N PRO A 41 19.85 -8.63 2.28
CA PRO A 41 20.67 -8.02 3.33
C PRO A 41 21.75 -7.11 2.73
N SER A 42 21.98 -5.96 3.35
CA SER A 42 23.10 -5.09 3.01
C SER A 42 24.43 -5.73 3.43
N ALA A 43 25.51 -5.44 2.70
CA ALA A 43 26.83 -6.04 2.97
C ALA A 43 27.41 -5.63 4.34
N ASP A 44 27.03 -4.45 4.83
CA ASP A 44 27.38 -3.92 6.16
C ASP A 44 26.47 -4.47 7.29
N GLY A 45 25.45 -5.25 6.95
CA GLY A 45 24.50 -5.83 7.91
C GLY A 45 23.54 -4.83 8.56
N SER A 46 23.55 -3.56 8.15
CA SER A 46 22.73 -2.49 8.75
C SER A 46 21.24 -2.58 8.39
N GLY A 47 20.88 -3.37 7.38
CA GLY A 47 19.49 -3.51 6.93
C GLY A 47 19.37 -4.29 5.64
N TRP A 48 18.56 -3.77 4.72
CA TRP A 48 18.27 -4.36 3.42
C TRP A 48 18.48 -3.38 2.27
N LEU A 49 18.69 -3.93 1.09
CA LEU A 49 18.63 -3.23 -0.19
C LEU A 49 17.47 -3.82 -0.98
N VAL A 50 16.53 -2.95 -1.37
CA VAL A 50 15.30 -3.33 -2.05
C VAL A 50 15.38 -3.01 -3.53
N THR A 51 15.13 -4.01 -4.37
CA THR A 51 15.03 -3.85 -5.82
C THR A 51 13.75 -4.51 -6.33
N GLY A 52 13.02 -3.84 -7.21
CA GLY A 52 11.80 -4.36 -7.81
C GLY A 52 10.84 -3.29 -8.28
N GLN A 53 9.58 -3.68 -8.47
CA GLN A 53 8.52 -2.79 -8.92
C GLN A 53 7.20 -3.15 -8.23
N LYS A 54 6.47 -2.13 -7.80
CA LYS A 54 5.08 -2.21 -7.38
C LYS A 54 4.17 -1.52 -8.39
N MET A 55 2.96 -2.05 -8.51
CA MET A 55 1.92 -1.60 -9.43
C MET A 55 0.68 -1.21 -8.65
N TRP A 56 -0.07 -0.23 -9.16
CA TRP A 56 -1.32 0.26 -8.57
C TRP A 56 -1.19 0.74 -7.11
N THR A 57 -0.07 1.36 -6.77
CA THR A 57 0.17 1.87 -5.41
C THR A 57 -0.56 3.20 -5.24
N SER A 58 -1.72 3.16 -4.59
CA SER A 58 -2.53 4.34 -4.29
C SER A 58 -1.76 5.36 -3.46
N ARG A 59 -1.93 6.65 -3.79
CA ARG A 59 -1.41 7.82 -3.06
C ARG A 59 0.13 7.81 -2.86
N ALA A 60 0.89 7.11 -3.70
CA ALA A 60 2.34 7.06 -3.60
C ALA A 60 3.00 8.45 -3.72
N GLU A 61 2.52 9.31 -4.63
CA GLU A 61 2.99 10.70 -4.78
C GLU A 61 2.74 11.58 -3.56
N HIS A 62 1.82 11.18 -2.68
CA HIS A 62 1.36 11.96 -1.53
C HIS A 62 1.72 11.33 -0.19
N SER A 63 2.59 10.31 -0.21
CA SER A 63 3.02 9.59 0.99
C SER A 63 4.47 9.89 1.30
N ASP A 64 4.77 9.96 2.59
CA ASP A 64 6.13 10.06 3.12
C ASP A 64 6.70 8.68 3.41
N LEU A 65 5.83 7.77 3.85
CA LEU A 65 6.15 6.39 4.14
C LEU A 65 5.36 5.43 3.24
N MET A 66 5.98 4.31 2.91
CA MET A 66 5.33 3.16 2.29
C MET A 66 5.39 1.95 3.22
N LEU A 67 4.26 1.26 3.38
CA LEU A 67 4.29 -0.12 3.84
C LEU A 67 4.62 -1.01 2.63
N LEU A 68 5.74 -1.71 2.64
CA LEU A 68 6.22 -2.50 1.51
C LEU A 68 6.22 -3.98 1.86
N LEU A 69 5.64 -4.82 1.00
CA LEU A 69 5.82 -6.26 1.04
C LEU A 69 6.89 -6.69 0.03
N ALA A 70 7.97 -7.29 0.52
CA ALA A 70 9.08 -7.75 -0.30
C ALA A 70 9.57 -9.13 0.13
N ARG A 71 10.20 -9.84 -0.80
CA ARG A 71 10.81 -11.15 -0.59
C ARG A 71 12.14 -11.01 0.13
N THR A 72 12.29 -11.71 1.25
CA THR A 72 13.54 -11.78 2.05
C THR A 72 14.06 -13.20 2.20
N GLY A 73 13.24 -14.22 1.93
CA GLY A 73 13.63 -15.62 2.07
C GLY A 73 14.65 -16.04 1.02
N ALA A 74 15.65 -16.82 1.45
CA ALA A 74 16.60 -17.47 0.53
C ALA A 74 15.90 -18.51 -0.36
N ALA A 75 16.58 -18.94 -1.42
CA ALA A 75 16.11 -20.04 -2.26
C ALA A 75 15.75 -21.27 -1.41
N GLY A 76 14.58 -21.85 -1.65
CA GLY A 76 14.06 -22.99 -0.87
C GLY A 76 13.25 -22.60 0.37
N THR A 77 13.20 -21.32 0.77
CA THR A 77 12.29 -20.87 1.83
C THR A 77 10.84 -21.08 1.36
N PRO A 78 9.95 -21.69 2.19
CA PRO A 78 8.54 -21.80 1.85
C PRO A 78 7.97 -20.44 1.46
N ARG A 79 7.23 -20.35 0.33
CA ARG A 79 6.81 -19.06 -0.25
C ARG A 79 6.09 -18.15 0.76
N ALA A 80 5.23 -18.73 1.60
CA ALA A 80 4.50 -18.00 2.65
C ALA A 80 5.39 -17.44 3.77
N LYS A 81 6.59 -17.98 3.95
CA LYS A 81 7.60 -17.54 4.92
C LYS A 81 8.76 -16.78 4.29
N ALA A 82 8.72 -16.57 2.98
CA ALA A 82 9.76 -15.87 2.24
C ALA A 82 9.51 -14.35 2.13
N LEU A 83 8.39 -13.84 2.67
CA LEU A 83 7.97 -12.45 2.52
C LEU A 83 8.05 -11.72 3.86
N SER A 84 8.49 -10.46 3.82
CA SER A 84 8.58 -9.57 4.97
C SER A 84 7.97 -8.22 4.65
N THR A 85 7.50 -7.52 5.69
CA THR A 85 6.91 -6.19 5.57
C THR A 85 7.85 -5.14 6.13
N PHE A 86 7.99 -4.02 5.43
CA PHE A 86 8.89 -2.92 5.78
C PHE A 86 8.14 -1.60 5.79
N LEU A 87 8.57 -0.67 6.64
CA LEU A 87 8.24 0.76 6.56
C LEU A 87 9.38 1.47 5.83
N VAL A 88 9.15 1.81 4.57
CA VAL A 88 10.14 2.49 3.72
C VAL A 88 9.93 3.99 3.78
N ASP A 89 10.99 4.74 4.06
CA ASP A 89 11.01 6.20 3.91
C ASP A 89 11.10 6.55 2.41
N MET A 90 9.98 6.99 1.85
CA MET A 90 9.90 7.33 0.43
C MET A 90 10.60 8.63 0.11
N GLN A 91 10.67 9.58 1.06
CA GLN A 91 11.32 10.87 0.82
C GLN A 91 12.84 10.68 0.74
N ALA A 92 13.41 9.91 1.67
CA ALA A 92 14.82 9.54 1.64
C ALA A 92 15.17 8.78 0.34
N ALA A 93 14.39 7.76 -0.01
CA ALA A 93 14.65 6.96 -1.22
C ALA A 93 14.57 7.79 -2.52
N LYS A 94 13.62 8.73 -2.62
CA LYS A 94 13.53 9.67 -3.74
C LYS A 94 14.71 10.64 -3.78
N ALA A 95 15.12 11.18 -2.62
CA ALA A 95 16.27 12.09 -2.53
C ALA A 95 17.58 11.40 -2.95
N ASP A 96 17.72 10.12 -2.62
CA ASP A 96 18.86 9.29 -3.03
C ASP A 96 18.78 8.83 -4.49
N GLY A 97 17.68 9.11 -5.20
CA GLY A 97 17.47 8.67 -6.59
C GLY A 97 17.21 7.17 -6.74
N THR A 98 17.00 6.44 -5.64
CA THR A 98 16.80 4.98 -5.62
C THR A 98 15.32 4.59 -5.77
N MET A 99 14.40 5.55 -5.69
CA MET A 99 12.97 5.34 -5.90
C MET A 99 12.42 6.25 -7.01
N THR A 100 11.71 5.65 -7.97
CA THR A 100 10.96 6.37 -9.00
C THR A 100 9.47 6.07 -8.87
N ILE A 101 8.63 7.12 -8.90
CA ILE A 101 7.17 7.00 -8.85
C ILE A 101 6.62 7.52 -10.19
N ARG A 102 5.78 6.72 -10.85
CA ARG A 102 5.11 7.10 -12.11
C ARG A 102 3.60 7.05 -11.94
N PRO A 103 2.88 8.16 -12.10
CA PRO A 103 1.42 8.17 -12.04
C PRO A 103 0.82 7.33 -13.16
N ILE A 104 -0.32 6.72 -12.89
CA ILE A 104 -1.13 5.98 -13.86
C ILE A 104 -2.45 6.71 -14.02
N ASP A 105 -2.79 7.06 -15.26
CA ASP A 105 -4.09 7.63 -15.58
C ASP A 105 -5.17 6.55 -15.44
N ALA A 106 -6.09 6.74 -14.49
CA ALA A 106 -7.21 5.86 -14.21
C ALA A 106 -8.55 6.57 -14.42
N MET A 107 -9.61 5.80 -14.68
CA MET A 107 -10.96 6.34 -14.92
C MET A 107 -11.57 7.08 -13.72
N ILE A 108 -11.09 6.81 -12.51
CA ILE A 108 -11.58 7.37 -11.25
C ILE A 108 -10.45 8.19 -10.62
N ASN A 109 -10.80 9.25 -9.91
CA ASN A 109 -9.89 10.19 -9.24
C ASN A 109 -9.17 9.57 -8.01
N HIS A 110 -8.52 8.43 -8.21
CA HIS A 110 -7.59 7.84 -7.26
C HIS A 110 -6.20 7.91 -7.87
N SER A 111 -5.37 8.83 -7.37
CA SER A 111 -3.94 8.90 -7.73
C SER A 111 -3.30 7.55 -7.42
N THR A 112 -2.99 6.78 -8.45
CA THR A 112 -2.35 5.46 -8.35
C THR A 112 -1.10 5.46 -9.21
N CYS A 113 -0.08 4.71 -8.78
CA CYS A 113 1.25 4.83 -9.36
C CYS A 113 1.90 3.46 -9.56
N GLU A 114 2.82 3.41 -10.53
CA GLU A 114 3.93 2.47 -10.51
C GLU A 114 5.01 3.01 -9.57
N VAL A 115 5.64 2.13 -8.80
CA VAL A 115 6.78 2.49 -7.94
C VAL A 115 7.93 1.54 -8.22
N PHE A 116 9.06 2.09 -8.62
CA PHE A 116 10.28 1.36 -8.94
C PHE A 116 11.29 1.56 -7.81
N PHE A 117 11.97 0.49 -7.44
CA PHE A 117 13.00 0.45 -6.42
C PHE A 117 14.30 -0.02 -7.06
N ASP A 118 15.35 0.78 -6.92
CA ASP A 118 16.70 0.47 -7.36
C ASP A 118 17.66 0.56 -6.17
N GLU A 119 17.89 -0.58 -5.52
CA GLU A 119 18.73 -0.70 -4.33
C GLU A 119 18.36 0.25 -3.17
N VAL A 120 17.05 0.49 -2.97
CA VAL A 120 16.56 1.34 -1.88
C VAL A 120 17.02 0.77 -0.54
N ARG A 121 17.77 1.58 0.23
CA ARG A 121 18.28 1.20 1.55
C ARG A 121 17.16 1.27 2.59
N VAL A 122 16.91 0.14 3.25
CA VAL A 122 15.91 0.02 4.32
C VAL A 122 16.62 -0.41 5.60
N PRO A 123 16.71 0.46 6.63
CA PRO A 123 17.29 0.14 7.93
C PRO A 123 16.66 -1.08 8.61
N ARG A 124 17.43 -1.77 9.46
CA ARG A 124 16.97 -3.00 10.14
C ARG A 124 15.71 -2.81 10.98
N ASP A 125 15.60 -1.65 11.63
CA ASP A 125 14.49 -1.22 12.48
C ASP A 125 13.24 -0.80 11.70
N CYS A 126 13.28 -0.78 10.36
CA CYS A 126 12.11 -0.57 9.50
C CYS A 126 11.30 -1.85 9.26
N LEU A 127 11.78 -3.02 9.69
CA LEU A 127 11.02 -4.27 9.60
C LEU A 127 9.77 -4.20 10.49
N VAL A 128 8.61 -4.55 9.93
CA VAL A 128 7.35 -4.60 10.66
C VAL A 128 7.11 -6.04 11.14
N GLY A 129 7.13 -6.24 12.44
CA GLY A 129 7.04 -7.57 13.04
C GLY A 129 8.33 -8.37 12.81
N SER A 130 8.19 -9.62 12.37
CA SER A 130 9.32 -10.54 12.17
C SER A 130 9.55 -10.82 10.69
N ALA A 131 10.80 -11.11 10.32
CA ALA A 131 11.13 -11.54 8.97
C ALA A 131 10.38 -12.85 8.65
N GLY A 132 9.79 -12.93 7.46
CA GLY A 132 8.99 -14.08 7.03
C GLY A 132 7.52 -14.05 7.49
N ASP A 133 7.11 -13.06 8.30
CA ASP A 133 5.69 -12.88 8.68
C ASP A 133 4.96 -11.87 7.80
N GLY A 134 5.57 -11.42 6.69
CA GLY A 134 5.02 -10.36 5.85
C GLY A 134 3.62 -10.66 5.33
N LEU A 135 3.36 -11.87 4.83
CA LEU A 135 2.02 -12.24 4.36
C LEU A 135 0.97 -12.17 5.49
N LYS A 136 1.33 -12.63 6.69
CA LYS A 136 0.43 -12.58 7.86
C LYS A 136 0.10 -11.14 8.22
N ASN A 137 1.09 -10.26 8.22
CA ASN A 137 0.92 -8.84 8.52
C ASN A 137 -0.03 -8.17 7.52
N VAL A 138 0.20 -8.41 6.22
CA VAL A 138 -0.63 -7.87 5.13
C VAL A 138 -2.06 -8.37 5.22
N LEU A 139 -2.28 -9.68 5.39
CA LEU A 139 -3.62 -10.25 5.49
C LEU A 139 -4.39 -9.73 6.71
N SER A 140 -3.70 -9.49 7.83
CA SER A 140 -4.32 -8.89 9.01
C SER A 140 -4.88 -7.49 8.71
N GLY A 141 -4.14 -6.67 7.95
CA GLY A 141 -4.59 -5.34 7.52
C GLY A 141 -5.73 -5.40 6.51
N MET A 142 -5.58 -6.23 5.46
CA MET A 142 -6.59 -6.37 4.39
C MET A 142 -7.94 -6.89 4.91
N ASN A 143 -7.94 -7.74 5.94
CA ASN A 143 -9.19 -8.20 6.55
C ASN A 143 -9.97 -7.06 7.21
N ALA A 144 -9.30 -6.10 7.85
CA ALA A 144 -9.94 -4.92 8.40
C ALA A 144 -10.43 -3.98 7.27
N GLU A 145 -9.62 -3.80 6.23
CA GLU A 145 -9.96 -2.99 5.05
C GLU A 145 -11.24 -3.48 4.35
N ARG A 146 -11.42 -4.80 4.21
CA ARG A 146 -12.65 -5.39 3.65
C ARG A 146 -13.92 -4.95 4.37
N ILE A 147 -13.85 -4.81 5.70
CA ILE A 147 -14.98 -4.36 6.52
C ILE A 147 -15.24 -2.87 6.29
N LEU A 148 -14.18 -2.05 6.17
CA LEU A 148 -14.28 -0.63 5.89
C LEU A 148 -14.95 -0.37 4.53
N ILE A 149 -14.52 -1.07 3.48
CA ILE A 149 -15.11 -0.96 2.14
C ILE A 149 -16.58 -1.40 2.15
N ALA A 150 -16.92 -2.46 2.88
CA ALA A 150 -18.32 -2.89 2.99
C ALA A 150 -19.19 -1.80 3.63
N ALA A 151 -18.69 -1.11 4.66
CA ALA A 151 -19.40 0.00 5.29
C ALA A 151 -19.54 1.21 4.36
N GLU A 152 -18.50 1.53 3.59
CA GLU A 152 -18.52 2.58 2.55
C GLU A 152 -19.60 2.28 1.50
N CYS A 153 -19.61 1.08 0.92
CA CYS A 153 -20.61 0.65 -0.06
C CYS A 153 -22.06 0.77 0.46
N ILE A 154 -22.30 0.52 1.75
CA ILE A 154 -23.63 0.69 2.36
C ILE A 154 -24.02 2.17 2.42
N GLY A 155 -23.08 3.04 2.81
CA GLY A 155 -23.27 4.49 2.81
C GLY A 155 -23.58 5.03 1.42
N ASP A 156 -22.77 4.64 0.44
CA ASP A 156 -22.94 4.98 -0.97
C ASP A 156 -24.29 4.52 -1.51
N GLY A 157 -24.68 3.28 -1.20
CA GLY A 157 -25.99 2.73 -1.58
C GLY A 157 -27.15 3.60 -1.07
N ARG A 158 -27.10 4.02 0.20
CA ARG A 158 -28.11 4.94 0.77
C ARG A 158 -28.10 6.28 0.05
N PHE A 159 -26.93 6.88 -0.15
CA PHE A 159 -26.79 8.15 -0.85
C PHE A 159 -27.36 8.10 -2.27
N PHE A 160 -27.05 7.07 -3.04
CA PHE A 160 -27.54 6.92 -4.40
C PHE A 160 -29.06 6.70 -4.46
N ILE A 161 -29.62 5.89 -3.55
CA ILE A 161 -31.06 5.70 -3.45
C ILE A 161 -31.75 7.03 -3.12
N ASP A 162 -31.29 7.74 -2.10
CA ASP A 162 -31.87 9.03 -1.70
C ASP A 162 -31.82 10.03 -2.86
N ARG A 163 -30.68 10.14 -3.53
CA ARG A 163 -30.49 11.04 -4.67
C ARG A 163 -31.39 10.68 -5.84
N ALA A 164 -31.49 9.39 -6.19
CA ALA A 164 -32.33 8.91 -7.28
C ALA A 164 -33.82 9.14 -6.98
N VAL A 165 -34.28 8.80 -5.77
CA VAL A 165 -35.67 8.98 -5.33
C VAL A 165 -36.05 10.46 -5.31
N ASN A 166 -35.17 11.34 -4.80
CA ASN A 166 -35.44 12.78 -4.76
C ASN A 166 -35.52 13.38 -6.17
N TYR A 167 -34.66 12.93 -7.08
CA TYR A 167 -34.74 13.35 -8.48
C TYR A 167 -36.03 12.86 -9.14
N ALA A 168 -36.40 11.59 -8.97
CA ALA A 168 -37.63 11.02 -9.52
C ALA A 168 -38.88 11.74 -9.02
N LYS A 169 -38.92 12.16 -7.75
CA LYS A 169 -40.05 12.92 -7.18
C LYS A 169 -40.23 14.32 -7.77
N SER A 170 -39.17 14.92 -8.31
CA SER A 170 -39.16 16.33 -8.74
C SER A 170 -39.11 16.50 -10.26
N ARG A 171 -38.56 15.52 -10.98
CA ARG A 171 -38.39 15.58 -12.43
C ARG A 171 -39.73 15.39 -13.15
N LYS A 172 -40.27 16.46 -13.74
CA LYS A 172 -41.50 16.38 -14.55
C LYS A 172 -41.20 16.05 -16.00
N VAL A 173 -41.78 14.95 -16.50
CA VAL A 173 -41.82 14.60 -17.92
C VAL A 173 -43.25 14.15 -18.25
N PHE A 174 -43.80 14.61 -19.39
CA PHE A 174 -45.20 14.35 -19.77
C PHE A 174 -46.25 14.85 -18.76
N GLY A 175 -45.99 16.00 -18.14
CA GLY A 175 -46.98 16.73 -17.33
C GLY A 175 -47.07 16.29 -15.85
N ARG A 176 -46.30 15.30 -15.42
CA ARG A 176 -46.22 14.86 -14.02
C ARG A 176 -44.80 14.46 -13.63
N PRO A 177 -44.47 14.41 -12.34
CA PRO A 177 -43.35 13.63 -11.84
C PRO A 177 -43.48 12.14 -12.21
#